data_AF-A0A9D6NGB1-F1
#
_entry.id   AF-A0A9D6NGB1-F1
#
_cell.length_a   1.000
_cell.length_b   1.000
_cell.length_c   1.000
_cell.angle_alpha   90.00
_cell.angle_beta   90.00
_cell.angle_gamma   90.00
#
_symmetry.space_group_name_H-M   'P 1'
#
loop_
_entity.id
_entity.type
_entity.pdbx_description
1 polymer ?
#
loop_
_entity_poly.entity_id
_entity_poly.type
_entity_poly.pdbx_seq_one_letter_code
_entity_poly.pdbx_strand_id
1 'polypeptide(L)'
;MKLLLLSNSKNYGMDYLEHVRPILADFCSGSELLFLPYAGVTISADEYTSRVAEKLPDYAVEGVHRQPDPVRAVREAKAIVVGGGNTFRLLGECRRLSLLEPLRERVRAGIPYIGWSAGSNLACPTIKTTNDMPIVDPGGLEALDLVPFQINPHYTDFHDEQHQGETREQRLEEFLILNPEVDVVGLREGSALRVEDGRVSLLGPQPARVFRQGREPRENPPGALRI
;
A
#
# COMPACT_ATOMS: atom_id res chain seq x y z
N MET A 1 -2.19 -12.96 -9.72
CA MET A 1 -2.32 -11.53 -9.34
C MET A 1 -0.97 -10.86 -9.55
N LYS A 2 -0.96 -9.56 -9.86
CA LYS A 2 0.25 -8.74 -10.00
C LYS A 2 0.14 -7.54 -9.06
N LEU A 3 0.90 -7.52 -7.97
CA LEU A 3 0.89 -6.42 -6.99
C LEU A 3 2.30 -5.84 -6.81
N LEU A 4 2.39 -4.52 -6.75
CA LEU A 4 3.56 -3.77 -6.31
C LEU A 4 3.17 -2.90 -5.11
N LEU A 5 3.61 -3.29 -3.93
CA LEU A 5 3.21 -2.72 -2.65
C LEU A 5 4.40 -2.00 -2.00
N LEU A 6 4.48 -0.70 -2.18
CA LEU A 6 5.60 0.13 -1.72
C LEU A 6 5.37 0.64 -0.30
N SER A 7 6.46 0.75 0.47
CA SER A 7 6.40 1.32 1.82
C SER A 7 6.04 2.80 1.79
N ASN A 8 6.70 3.57 0.93
CA ASN A 8 6.60 5.02 0.86
C ASN A 8 6.73 5.52 -0.60
N SER A 9 6.43 6.79 -0.82
CA SER A 9 6.50 7.43 -2.15
C SER A 9 7.74 8.27 -2.38
N LYS A 10 8.52 8.59 -1.34
CA LYS A 10 9.67 9.49 -1.42
C LYS A 10 10.70 9.09 -0.37
N ASN A 11 11.92 8.82 -0.81
CA ASN A 11 13.05 8.61 0.09
C ASN A 11 13.69 9.95 0.45
N TYR A 12 14.41 9.98 1.57
CA TYR A 12 15.23 11.15 1.94
C TYR A 12 16.20 11.50 0.80
N GLY A 13 16.27 12.79 0.46
CA GLY A 13 17.15 13.30 -0.60
C GLY A 13 16.72 13.00 -2.04
N MET A 14 15.61 12.29 -2.26
CA MET A 14 15.08 11.98 -3.60
C MET A 14 13.78 12.75 -3.88
N ASP A 15 13.42 12.86 -5.16
CA ASP A 15 12.13 13.40 -5.60
C ASP A 15 10.97 12.41 -5.39
N TYR A 16 9.75 12.95 -5.43
CA TYR A 16 8.53 12.15 -5.32
C TYR A 16 8.46 11.10 -6.45
N LEU A 17 8.23 9.84 -6.06
CA LEU A 17 8.22 8.64 -6.90
C LEU A 17 9.52 8.34 -7.66
N GLU A 18 10.61 9.06 -7.42
CA GLU A 18 11.87 8.87 -8.16
C GLU A 18 12.39 7.43 -8.04
N HIS A 19 12.49 6.89 -6.82
CA HIS A 19 12.90 5.51 -6.58
C HIS A 19 11.90 4.46 -7.08
N VAL A 20 10.65 4.87 -7.33
CA VAL A 20 9.55 3.98 -7.76
C VAL A 20 9.58 3.78 -9.27
N ARG A 21 9.95 4.80 -10.05
CA ARG A 21 9.94 4.77 -11.52
C ARG A 21 10.63 3.53 -12.13
N PRO A 22 11.89 3.17 -11.77
CA PRO A 22 12.53 2.00 -12.36
C PRO A 22 11.81 0.69 -12.01
N ILE A 23 11.28 0.57 -10.78
CA ILE A 23 10.53 -0.60 -10.33
C ILE A 23 9.19 -0.70 -11.08
N LEU A 24 8.52 0.43 -11.27
CA LEU A 24 7.25 0.51 -11.98
C LEU A 24 7.43 0.15 -13.47
N ALA A 25 8.47 0.67 -14.12
CA ALA A 25 8.77 0.40 -15.52
C ALA A 25 9.02 -1.09 -15.80
N ASP A 26 9.69 -1.80 -14.87
CA ASP A 26 9.87 -3.25 -14.95
C ASP A 26 8.58 -4.03 -14.69
N PHE A 27 7.72 -3.52 -13.81
CA PHE A 27 6.51 -4.21 -13.38
C PHE A 27 5.33 -4.10 -14.37
N CYS A 28 5.16 -2.92 -14.96
CA CYS A 28 4.02 -2.56 -15.79
C CYS A 28 4.43 -1.45 -16.75
N SER A 29 4.84 -1.75 -17.98
CA SER A 29 5.25 -0.74 -18.97
C SER A 29 4.09 -0.31 -19.88
N GLY A 30 4.10 0.95 -20.31
CA GLY A 30 3.20 1.45 -21.37
C GLY A 30 1.70 1.34 -21.08
N SER A 31 1.31 1.36 -19.80
CA SER A 31 -0.08 1.13 -19.39
C SER A 31 -0.80 2.43 -19.03
N GLU A 32 -2.10 2.45 -19.31
CA GLU A 32 -3.03 3.42 -18.72
C GLU A 32 -3.20 3.08 -17.22
N LEU A 33 -2.95 4.06 -16.37
CA LEU A 33 -3.01 3.93 -14.92
C LEU A 33 -4.27 4.65 -14.42
N LEU A 34 -5.23 3.89 -13.88
CA LEU A 34 -6.35 4.47 -13.15
C LEU A 34 -5.91 4.74 -11.70
N PHE A 35 -5.81 6.02 -11.35
CA PHE A 35 -5.33 6.49 -10.05
C PHE A 35 -6.47 6.73 -9.07
N LEU A 36 -6.32 6.21 -7.84
CA LEU A 36 -7.19 6.42 -6.69
C LEU A 36 -6.53 7.45 -5.74
N PRO A 37 -6.98 8.71 -5.74
CA PRO A 37 -6.38 9.78 -4.94
C PRO A 37 -6.95 9.89 -3.52
N TYR A 38 -7.84 8.99 -3.11
CA TYR A 38 -8.68 9.14 -1.91
C TYR A 38 -7.94 9.05 -0.56
N ALA A 39 -6.64 8.78 -0.56
CA ALA A 39 -5.83 8.94 0.64
C ALA A 39 -5.42 10.42 0.89
N GLY A 40 -5.37 11.25 -0.16
CA GLY A 40 -4.96 12.65 -0.05
C GLY A 40 -5.94 13.48 0.79
N VAL A 41 -5.45 14.14 1.84
CA VAL A 41 -6.27 14.98 2.75
C VAL A 41 -6.00 16.47 2.49
N THR A 42 -4.73 16.87 2.47
CA THR A 42 -4.29 18.27 2.34
C THR A 42 -3.99 18.66 0.88
N ILE A 43 -4.46 17.87 -0.06
CA ILE A 43 -4.29 18.06 -1.50
C ILE A 43 -5.60 17.65 -2.17
N SER A 44 -6.06 18.40 -3.16
CA SER A 44 -7.24 18.00 -3.91
C SER A 44 -6.96 16.72 -4.72
N ALA A 45 -8.01 15.97 -5.04
CA ALA A 45 -7.88 14.78 -5.88
C ALA A 45 -7.30 15.10 -7.26
N ASP A 46 -7.63 16.27 -7.81
CA ASP A 46 -7.10 16.76 -9.09
C ASP A 46 -5.62 17.09 -9.03
N GLU A 47 -5.19 17.87 -8.04
CA GLU A 47 -3.78 18.19 -7.84
C GLU A 47 -2.95 16.92 -7.59
N TYR A 48 -3.49 15.97 -6.81
CA TYR A 48 -2.79 14.72 -6.53
C TYR A 48 -2.62 13.89 -7.80
N THR A 49 -3.69 13.76 -8.60
CA THR A 49 -3.65 13.06 -9.88
C THR A 49 -2.64 13.72 -10.84
N SER A 50 -2.68 15.04 -10.98
CA SER A 50 -1.75 15.80 -11.83
C SER A 50 -0.30 15.64 -11.36
N ARG A 51 -0.05 15.63 -10.04
CA ARG A 51 1.29 15.39 -9.48
C ARG A 51 1.81 13.99 -9.80
N VAL A 52 0.95 12.96 -9.72
CA VAL A 52 1.33 11.59 -10.10
C VAL A 52 1.61 11.51 -11.60
N ALA A 53 0.78 12.13 -12.44
CA ALA A 53 0.99 12.19 -13.89
C ALA A 53 2.33 12.87 -14.25
N GLU A 54 2.65 14.01 -13.63
CA GLU A 54 3.92 14.71 -13.84
C GLU A 54 5.14 13.84 -13.47
N LYS A 55 5.03 13.07 -12.39
CA LYS A 55 6.12 12.21 -11.91
C LYS A 55 6.14 10.83 -12.58
N LEU A 56 5.17 10.50 -13.42
CA LEU A 56 5.12 9.27 -14.21
C LEU A 56 4.84 9.60 -15.70
N PRO A 57 5.72 10.36 -16.37
CA PRO A 57 5.46 10.90 -17.72
C PRO A 57 5.32 9.82 -18.79
N ASP A 58 5.84 8.61 -18.54
CA ASP A 58 5.74 7.47 -19.45
C ASP A 58 4.38 6.75 -19.40
N TYR A 59 3.46 7.25 -18.56
CA TYR A 59 2.16 6.65 -18.29
C TYR A 59 1.02 7.64 -18.52
N ALA A 60 -0.08 7.15 -19.08
CA ALA A 60 -1.34 7.88 -19.10
C ALA A 60 -2.06 7.70 -17.75
N VAL A 61 -1.92 8.68 -16.85
CA VAL A 61 -2.52 8.65 -15.52
C VAL A 61 -3.87 9.37 -15.53
N GLU A 62 -4.94 8.64 -15.22
CA GLU A 62 -6.29 9.18 -15.12
C GLU A 62 -6.83 9.01 -13.69
N GLY A 63 -7.43 10.06 -13.13
CA GLY A 63 -7.96 10.01 -11.77
C GLY A 63 -9.38 9.45 -11.75
N VAL A 64 -9.62 8.41 -10.96
CA VAL A 64 -10.95 7.78 -10.87
C VAL A 64 -12.05 8.75 -10.42
N HIS A 65 -11.69 9.79 -9.66
CA HIS A 65 -12.62 10.81 -9.19
C HIS A 65 -13.15 11.73 -10.30
N ARG A 66 -12.52 11.73 -11.48
CA ARG A 66 -12.98 12.46 -12.67
C ARG A 66 -13.98 11.65 -13.50
N GLN A 67 -14.13 10.37 -13.20
CA GLN A 67 -14.98 9.48 -13.97
C GLN A 67 -16.44 9.61 -13.50
N PRO A 68 -17.40 9.73 -14.43
CA PRO A 68 -18.82 9.84 -14.08
C PRO A 68 -19.34 8.57 -13.39
N ASP A 69 -18.76 7.42 -13.74
CA ASP A 69 -19.01 6.13 -13.11
C ASP A 69 -17.68 5.52 -12.65
N PRO A 70 -17.27 5.75 -11.38
CA PRO A 70 -15.99 5.26 -10.88
C PRO A 70 -15.95 3.73 -10.73
N VAL A 71 -17.10 3.08 -10.53
CA VAL A 71 -17.19 1.61 -10.46
C VAL A 71 -16.90 1.01 -11.83
N ARG A 72 -17.52 1.55 -12.88
CA ARG A 72 -17.24 1.15 -14.27
C ARG A 72 -15.79 1.41 -14.64
N ALA A 73 -15.25 2.58 -14.30
CA ALA A 73 -13.85 2.89 -14.58
C ALA A 73 -12.90 1.87 -13.95
N VAL A 74 -13.13 1.45 -12.70
CA VAL A 74 -12.36 0.37 -12.06
C VAL A 74 -12.50 -0.96 -12.79
N ARG A 75 -13.72 -1.34 -13.21
CA ARG A 75 -13.97 -2.59 -13.95
C ARG A 75 -13.28 -2.62 -15.33
N GLU A 76 -13.08 -1.47 -15.95
CA GLU A 76 -12.44 -1.35 -17.27
C GLU A 76 -10.93 -1.04 -17.18
N ALA A 77 -10.42 -0.66 -16.00
CA ALA A 77 -9.03 -0.25 -15.80
C ALA A 77 -8.01 -1.29 -16.29
N LYS A 78 -6.89 -0.84 -16.87
CA LYS A 78 -5.79 -1.73 -17.29
C LYS A 78 -4.73 -1.92 -16.21
N ALA A 79 -4.59 -0.93 -15.33
CA ALA A 79 -3.80 -0.99 -14.10
C ALA A 79 -4.43 -0.05 -13.07
N ILE A 80 -4.32 -0.42 -11.80
CA ILE A 80 -4.80 0.37 -10.66
C ILE A 80 -3.61 0.95 -9.92
N VAL A 81 -3.65 2.24 -9.62
CA VAL A 81 -2.67 2.91 -8.77
C VAL A 81 -3.39 3.54 -7.59
N VAL A 82 -2.92 3.27 -6.36
CA VAL A 82 -3.52 3.80 -5.13
C VAL A 82 -2.52 4.64 -4.38
N GLY A 83 -2.85 5.91 -4.19
CA GLY A 83 -1.99 6.87 -3.53
C GLY A 83 -1.89 6.69 -2.02
N GLY A 84 -0.77 7.17 -1.46
CA GLY A 84 -0.55 7.36 -0.04
C GLY A 84 -1.24 8.62 0.51
N GLY A 85 -1.33 8.73 1.83
CA GLY A 85 -2.10 9.74 2.56
C GLY A 85 -2.69 9.10 3.81
N ASN A 86 -3.92 9.44 4.18
CA ASN A 86 -4.60 8.81 5.31
C ASN A 86 -5.37 7.54 4.89
N THR A 87 -5.01 6.41 5.48
CA THR A 87 -5.57 5.07 5.19
C THR A 87 -7.04 4.95 5.58
N PHE A 88 -7.47 5.55 6.68
CA PHE A 88 -8.88 5.51 7.11
C PHE A 88 -9.78 6.26 6.12
N ARG A 89 -9.36 7.45 5.69
CA ARG A 89 -10.07 8.20 4.63
C ARG A 89 -10.11 7.42 3.32
N LEU A 90 -8.98 6.86 2.89
CA LEU A 90 -8.90 6.04 1.68
C LEU A 90 -9.92 4.90 1.71
N LEU A 91 -9.94 4.12 2.80
CA LEU A 91 -10.87 3.00 2.94
C LEU A 91 -12.33 3.49 2.97
N GLY A 92 -12.62 4.54 3.75
CA GLY A 92 -13.96 5.11 3.86
C GLY A 92 -14.51 5.59 2.52
N GLU A 93 -13.70 6.29 1.72
CA GLU A 93 -14.11 6.75 0.38
C GLU A 93 -14.29 5.59 -0.60
N CYS A 94 -13.37 4.63 -0.61
CA CYS A 94 -13.51 3.42 -1.44
C CYS A 94 -14.78 2.64 -1.08
N ARG A 95 -15.16 2.56 0.20
CA ARG A 95 -16.40 1.93 0.64
C ARG A 95 -17.63 2.75 0.25
N ARG A 96 -17.62 4.06 0.51
CA ARG A 96 -18.71 5.00 0.16
C ARG A 96 -19.03 4.97 -1.33
N LEU A 97 -18.01 4.84 -2.17
CA LEU A 97 -18.12 4.79 -3.63
C LEU A 97 -18.30 3.36 -4.18
N SER A 98 -18.48 2.35 -3.31
CA SER A 98 -18.66 0.94 -3.70
C SER A 98 -17.53 0.38 -4.57
N LEU A 99 -16.29 0.81 -4.32
CA LEU A 99 -15.12 0.44 -5.12
C LEU A 99 -14.40 -0.82 -4.62
N LEU A 100 -14.61 -1.24 -3.36
CA LEU A 100 -13.85 -2.35 -2.77
C LEU A 100 -14.00 -3.67 -3.55
N GLU A 101 -15.23 -4.10 -3.86
CA GLU A 101 -15.46 -5.33 -4.62
C GLU A 101 -14.97 -5.20 -6.08
N PRO A 102 -15.32 -4.14 -6.84
CA PRO A 102 -14.77 -3.94 -8.18
C PRO A 102 -13.24 -3.95 -8.24
N LEU A 103 -12.56 -3.32 -7.27
CA LEU A 103 -11.09 -3.34 -7.18
C LEU A 103 -10.57 -4.76 -6.98
N ARG A 104 -11.16 -5.50 -6.03
CA ARG A 104 -10.79 -6.88 -5.72
C ARG A 104 -10.96 -7.78 -6.95
N GLU A 105 -12.14 -7.76 -7.57
CA GLU A 105 -12.44 -8.54 -8.78
C GLU A 105 -11.46 -8.20 -9.90
N ARG A 106 -11.25 -6.91 -10.16
CA ARG A 106 -10.41 -6.46 -11.26
C ARG A 106 -8.96 -6.88 -11.09
N VAL A 107 -8.39 -6.69 -9.90
CA VAL A 107 -6.99 -7.06 -9.61
C VAL A 107 -6.81 -8.59 -9.59
N ARG A 108 -7.78 -9.34 -9.06
CA ARG A 108 -7.79 -10.81 -9.12
C ARG A 108 -7.86 -11.34 -10.55
N ALA A 109 -8.51 -10.61 -11.46
CA ALA A 109 -8.48 -10.88 -12.91
C ALA A 109 -7.13 -10.60 -13.58
N GLY A 110 -6.11 -10.18 -12.83
CA GLY A 110 -4.70 -10.23 -13.25
C GLY A 110 -4.08 -8.90 -13.65
N ILE A 111 -4.80 -7.77 -13.55
CA ILE A 111 -4.16 -6.48 -13.82
C ILE A 111 -3.17 -6.08 -12.72
N PRO A 112 -2.17 -5.25 -13.07
CA PRO A 112 -1.30 -4.61 -12.11
C PRO A 112 -2.07 -3.76 -11.08
N TYR A 113 -1.77 -3.98 -9.82
CA TYR A 113 -2.10 -3.07 -8.72
C TYR A 113 -0.81 -2.49 -8.15
N ILE A 114 -0.75 -1.17 -8.04
CA ILE A 114 0.38 -0.45 -7.47
C ILE A 114 -0.14 0.40 -6.31
N GLY A 115 0.37 0.19 -5.11
CA GLY A 115 0.02 0.98 -3.94
C GLY A 115 1.27 1.42 -3.21
N TRP A 116 1.30 2.65 -2.70
CA TRP A 116 2.33 3.09 -1.76
C TRP A 116 1.73 3.55 -0.45
N SER A 117 2.39 3.26 0.66
CA SER A 117 1.95 3.66 2.00
C SER A 117 0.51 3.19 2.27
N ALA A 118 -0.45 4.09 2.44
CA ALA A 118 -1.88 3.78 2.57
C ALA A 118 -2.41 2.84 1.46
N GLY A 119 -1.93 2.98 0.21
CA GLY A 119 -2.29 2.07 -0.88
C GLY A 119 -1.80 0.64 -0.68
N SER A 120 -0.67 0.44 0.02
CA SER A 120 -0.19 -0.88 0.43
C SER A 120 -1.02 -1.46 1.58
N ASN A 121 -1.44 -0.63 2.54
CA ASN A 121 -2.38 -1.06 3.57
C ASN A 121 -3.72 -1.53 2.96
N LEU A 122 -4.26 -0.79 1.99
CA LEU A 122 -5.54 -1.12 1.35
C LEU A 122 -5.52 -2.49 0.64
N ALA A 123 -4.36 -2.94 0.15
CA ALA A 123 -4.22 -4.24 -0.49
C ALA A 123 -4.31 -5.44 0.48
N CYS A 124 -4.13 -5.21 1.77
CA CYS A 124 -4.10 -6.26 2.78
C CYS A 124 -5.53 -6.71 3.20
N PRO A 125 -5.70 -7.71 4.09
CA PRO A 125 -7.02 -8.13 4.56
C PRO A 125 -7.74 -7.02 5.33
N THR A 126 -7.00 -6.27 6.15
CA THR A 126 -7.51 -5.12 6.90
C THR A 126 -6.52 -3.97 6.90
N ILE A 127 -6.94 -2.80 7.40
CA ILE A 127 -6.03 -1.66 7.64
C ILE A 127 -5.48 -1.59 9.07
N LYS A 128 -5.65 -2.65 9.89
CA LYS A 128 -5.29 -2.64 11.34
C LYS A 128 -3.81 -2.37 11.63
N THR A 129 -2.93 -2.55 10.64
CA THR A 129 -1.48 -2.29 10.75
C THR A 129 -1.04 -0.98 10.10
N THR A 130 -1.96 -0.06 9.80
CA THR A 130 -1.61 1.32 9.42
C THR A 130 -1.01 2.08 10.61
N ASN A 131 -0.19 3.09 10.32
CA ASN A 131 0.34 4.02 11.33
C ASN A 131 -0.49 5.30 11.43
N ASP A 132 -1.50 5.42 10.57
CA ASP A 132 -2.27 6.65 10.46
C ASP A 132 -3.17 6.85 11.66
N MET A 133 -3.40 8.12 12.00
CA MET A 133 -4.43 8.48 12.96
C MET A 133 -5.83 8.22 12.37
N PRO A 134 -6.78 7.66 13.13
CA PRO A 134 -8.15 7.39 12.69
C PRO A 134 -8.99 8.67 12.63
N ILE A 135 -8.69 9.55 11.67
CA ILE A 135 -9.34 10.88 11.55
C ILE A 135 -10.78 10.83 11.04
N VAL A 136 -11.21 9.69 10.49
CA VAL A 136 -12.59 9.40 10.07
C VAL A 136 -12.88 7.93 10.37
N ASP A 137 -14.16 7.60 10.59
CA ASP A 137 -14.62 6.21 10.66
C ASP A 137 -14.86 5.68 9.23
N PRO A 138 -14.12 4.65 8.77
CA PRO A 138 -14.32 4.07 7.44
C PRO A 138 -15.56 3.16 7.37
N GLY A 139 -16.23 2.83 8.47
CA GLY A 139 -17.35 1.89 8.51
C GLY A 139 -16.88 0.42 8.44
N GLY A 140 -15.84 0.08 9.21
CA GLY A 140 -15.18 -1.24 9.22
C GLY A 140 -13.73 -1.19 8.72
N LEU A 141 -12.89 -2.13 9.17
CA LEU A 141 -11.45 -2.11 8.88
C LEU A 141 -11.03 -3.09 7.78
N GLU A 142 -11.95 -3.91 7.28
CA GLU A 142 -11.75 -4.85 6.18
C GLU A 142 -11.43 -4.10 4.88
N ALA A 143 -10.38 -4.53 4.18
CA ALA A 143 -9.84 -3.89 2.99
C ALA A 143 -9.96 -4.83 1.77
N LEU A 144 -8.99 -4.81 0.85
CA LEU A 144 -9.14 -5.52 -0.43
C LEU A 144 -8.84 -7.01 -0.35
N ASP A 145 -8.10 -7.48 0.67
CA ASP A 145 -7.76 -8.90 0.83
C ASP A 145 -7.10 -9.49 -0.43
N LEU A 146 -6.08 -8.78 -0.95
CA LEU A 146 -5.31 -9.20 -2.12
C LEU A 146 -4.07 -10.03 -1.73
N VAL A 147 -3.64 -9.91 -0.48
CA VAL A 147 -2.54 -10.69 0.11
C VAL A 147 -3.00 -11.30 1.45
N PRO A 148 -2.49 -12.48 1.85
CA PRO A 148 -2.93 -13.17 3.06
C PRO A 148 -2.21 -12.71 4.34
N PHE A 149 -1.53 -11.56 4.30
CA PHE A 149 -0.74 -11.03 5.40
C PHE A 149 -0.96 -9.52 5.56
N GLN A 150 -0.53 -8.96 6.68
CA GLN A 150 -0.58 -7.51 6.92
C GLN A 150 0.75 -6.85 6.57
N ILE A 151 0.68 -5.60 6.12
CA ILE A 151 1.85 -4.76 5.91
C ILE A 151 1.79 -3.63 6.92
N ASN A 152 2.87 -3.43 7.67
CA ASN A 152 3.14 -2.17 8.35
C ASN A 152 4.10 -1.37 7.48
N PRO A 153 3.62 -0.42 6.64
CA PRO A 153 4.50 0.44 5.86
C PRO A 153 5.20 1.42 6.79
N HIS A 154 6.24 2.10 6.31
CA HIS A 154 7.08 2.99 7.12
C HIS A 154 7.53 2.33 8.42
N TYR A 155 7.82 1.02 8.39
CA TYR A 155 8.30 0.33 9.57
C TYR A 155 9.66 0.92 9.96
N THR A 156 9.81 1.19 11.24
CA THR A 156 11.06 1.62 11.84
C THR A 156 11.19 0.98 13.20
N ASP A 157 12.37 0.44 13.46
CA ASP A 157 12.85 -0.02 14.75
C ASP A 157 13.55 1.10 15.54
N PHE A 158 13.63 2.31 14.97
CA PHE A 158 14.07 3.50 15.71
C PHE A 158 13.11 3.83 16.85
N HIS A 159 13.67 4.04 18.02
CA HIS A 159 12.96 4.51 19.21
C HIS A 159 13.85 5.53 19.94
N ASP A 160 13.27 6.69 20.25
CA ASP A 160 13.90 7.69 21.11
C ASP A 160 13.79 7.21 22.56
N GLU A 161 14.92 7.01 23.24
CA GLU A 161 14.99 6.51 24.62
C GLU A 161 14.23 7.41 25.63
N GLN A 162 14.00 8.69 25.30
CA GLN A 162 13.22 9.59 26.14
C GLN A 162 11.71 9.41 25.94
N HIS A 163 11.29 8.83 24.82
CA HIS A 163 9.89 8.59 24.52
C HIS A 163 9.39 7.34 25.25
N GLN A 164 8.37 7.49 26.09
CA GLN A 164 7.83 6.40 26.90
C GLN A 164 6.58 5.72 26.29
N GLY A 165 6.14 6.16 25.11
CA GLY A 165 5.07 5.51 24.36
C GLY A 165 5.54 4.22 23.68
N GLU A 166 4.58 3.41 23.23
CA GLU A 166 4.87 2.10 22.66
C GLU A 166 5.69 2.21 21.37
N THR A 167 6.74 1.39 21.27
CA THR A 167 7.52 1.19 20.05
C THR A 167 6.63 0.62 18.94
N ARG A 168 7.10 0.70 17.69
CA ARG A 168 6.36 0.07 16.59
C ARG A 168 6.19 -1.43 16.79
N GLU A 169 7.24 -2.10 17.27
CA GLU A 169 7.23 -3.53 17.55
C GLU A 169 6.19 -3.88 18.61
N GLN A 170 6.13 -3.16 19.73
CA GLN A 170 5.13 -3.39 20.78
C GLN A 170 3.70 -3.28 20.26
N ARG A 171 3.40 -2.28 19.41
CA ARG A 171 2.06 -2.15 18.79
C ARG A 171 1.71 -3.33 17.88
N LEU A 172 2.70 -3.86 17.17
CA LEU A 172 2.50 -5.04 16.31
C LEU A 172 2.36 -6.32 17.14
N GLU A 173 3.03 -6.43 18.29
CA GLU A 173 2.84 -7.52 19.24
C GLU A 173 1.42 -7.52 19.82
N GLU A 174 0.88 -6.36 20.20
CA GLU A 174 -0.53 -6.23 20.61
C GLU A 174 -1.49 -6.71 19.53
N PHE A 175 -1.24 -6.31 18.27
CA PHE A 175 -2.01 -6.79 17.13
C PHE A 175 -1.95 -8.32 17.00
N LEU A 176 -0.75 -8.92 17.11
CA LEU A 176 -0.56 -10.36 16.99
C LEU A 176 -1.21 -11.16 18.13
N ILE A 177 -1.26 -10.61 19.35
CA ILE A 177 -1.99 -11.23 20.46
C ILE A 177 -3.48 -11.37 20.12
N LEU A 178 -4.07 -10.35 19.48
CA LEU A 178 -5.48 -10.33 19.10
C LEU A 178 -5.79 -11.00 17.75
N ASN A 179 -4.78 -11.22 16.91
CA ASN A 179 -4.91 -11.80 15.56
C ASN A 179 -3.78 -12.85 15.34
N PRO A 180 -3.74 -13.93 16.14
CA PRO A 180 -2.60 -14.84 16.22
C PRO A 180 -2.31 -15.63 14.94
N GLU A 181 -3.29 -15.73 14.04
CA GLU A 181 -3.20 -16.39 12.73
C GLU A 181 -2.64 -15.52 11.61
N VAL A 182 -2.40 -14.22 11.87
CA VAL A 182 -2.01 -13.25 10.84
C VAL A 182 -0.53 -12.90 10.96
N ASP A 183 0.20 -13.03 9.85
CA ASP A 183 1.58 -12.55 9.76
C ASP A 183 1.63 -11.06 9.41
N VAL A 184 2.60 -10.33 9.97
CA VAL A 184 2.84 -8.91 9.65
C VAL A 184 4.22 -8.73 9.04
N VAL A 185 4.29 -8.00 7.92
CA VAL A 185 5.53 -7.54 7.29
C VAL A 185 5.76 -6.08 7.66
N GLY A 186 6.74 -5.83 8.53
CA GLY A 186 7.32 -4.51 8.76
C GLY A 186 8.16 -4.09 7.57
N LEU A 187 7.60 -3.27 6.70
CA LEU A 187 8.20 -2.86 5.44
C LEU A 187 8.84 -1.47 5.60
N ARG A 188 10.19 -1.43 5.57
CA ARG A 188 10.96 -0.19 5.73
C ARG A 188 10.84 0.72 4.51
N GLU A 189 11.05 2.01 4.70
CA GLU A 189 11.08 2.98 3.59
C GLU A 189 12.16 2.63 2.55
N GLY A 190 11.91 3.02 1.30
CA GLY A 190 12.71 2.67 0.13
C GLY A 190 12.54 1.23 -0.35
N SER A 191 11.66 0.45 0.30
CA SER A 191 11.39 -0.94 -0.04
C SER A 191 9.98 -1.14 -0.58
N ALA A 192 9.79 -2.24 -1.31
CA ALA A 192 8.51 -2.65 -1.85
C ALA A 192 8.36 -4.17 -1.82
N LEU A 193 7.13 -4.67 -1.80
CA LEU A 193 6.83 -6.07 -2.07
C LEU A 193 6.30 -6.22 -3.48
N ARG A 194 6.88 -7.12 -4.26
CA ARG A 194 6.34 -7.58 -5.53
C ARG A 194 5.66 -8.92 -5.31
N VAL A 195 4.37 -8.99 -5.62
CA VAL A 195 3.57 -10.22 -5.54
C VAL A 195 3.14 -10.64 -6.93
N GLU A 196 3.69 -11.74 -7.42
CA GLU A 196 3.38 -12.30 -8.74
C GLU A 196 3.37 -13.82 -8.68
N ASP A 197 2.36 -14.44 -9.29
CA ASP A 197 2.22 -15.90 -9.39
C ASP A 197 2.38 -16.65 -8.04
N GLY A 198 1.82 -16.06 -6.99
CA GLY A 198 1.85 -16.61 -5.63
C GLY A 198 3.20 -16.45 -4.91
N ARG A 199 4.17 -15.77 -5.52
CA ARG A 199 5.48 -15.47 -4.92
C ARG A 199 5.50 -14.05 -4.39
N VAL A 200 6.13 -13.85 -3.24
CA VAL A 200 6.39 -12.53 -2.65
C VAL A 200 7.88 -12.29 -2.68
N SER A 201 8.28 -11.15 -3.25
CA SER A 201 9.68 -10.71 -3.30
C SER A 201 9.81 -9.34 -2.67
N LEU A 202 10.78 -9.20 -1.75
CA LEU A 202 11.21 -7.92 -1.21
C LEU A 202 12.16 -7.24 -2.19
N LEU A 203 11.79 -6.03 -2.60
CA LEU A 203 12.59 -5.12 -3.42
C LEU A 203 13.07 -3.95 -2.56
N GLY A 204 14.21 -3.36 -2.96
CA GLY A 204 14.83 -2.26 -2.24
C GLY A 204 16.06 -2.69 -1.43
N PRO A 205 16.75 -1.74 -0.78
CA PRO A 205 18.03 -2.01 -0.12
C PRO A 205 17.91 -2.53 1.31
N GLN A 206 16.75 -2.35 1.95
CA GLN A 206 16.56 -2.66 3.38
C GLN A 206 15.96 -4.06 3.56
N PRO A 207 16.29 -4.77 4.67
CA PRO A 207 15.57 -5.98 5.04
C PRO A 207 14.14 -5.64 5.49
N ALA A 208 13.24 -6.61 5.36
CA ALA A 208 11.90 -6.54 5.93
C ALA A 208 11.84 -7.40 7.20
N ARG A 209 11.20 -6.87 8.24
CA ARG A 209 11.04 -7.59 9.51
C ARG A 209 9.67 -8.28 9.52
N VAL A 210 9.66 -9.59 9.69
CA VAL A 210 8.43 -10.40 9.71
C VAL A 210 8.09 -10.77 11.14
N PHE A 211 6.86 -10.47 11.55
CA PHE A 211 6.32 -10.72 12.88
C PHE A 211 5.28 -11.83 12.81
N ARG A 212 5.36 -12.79 13.75
CA ARG A 212 4.37 -13.86 13.91
C ARG A 212 4.14 -14.13 15.38
N GLN A 213 2.91 -14.47 15.75
CA GLN A 213 2.58 -14.75 17.14
C GLN A 213 3.42 -15.92 17.69
N GLY A 214 4.01 -15.70 18.87
CA GLY A 214 4.83 -16.70 19.57
C GLY A 214 6.18 -17.00 18.91
N ARG A 215 6.68 -16.12 18.02
CA ARG A 215 8.02 -16.24 17.43
C ARG A 215 8.75 -14.90 17.48
N GLU A 216 10.04 -14.97 17.75
CA GLU A 216 10.94 -13.81 17.60
C GLU A 216 10.84 -13.24 16.17
N PRO A 217 10.66 -11.92 16.01
CA PRO A 217 10.61 -11.28 14.70
C PRO A 217 11.89 -11.52 13.90
N ARG A 218 11.75 -11.79 12.60
CA ARG A 218 12.88 -12.16 11.73
C ARG A 218 13.16 -11.11 10.66
N GLU A 219 14.42 -10.72 10.53
CA GLU A 219 14.90 -9.93 9.41
C GLU A 219 15.04 -10.82 8.16
N ASN A 220 14.49 -10.35 7.04
CA ASN A 220 14.56 -11.01 5.75
C ASN A 220 15.25 -10.09 4.74
N PRO A 221 16.34 -10.54 4.09
CA PRO A 221 17.05 -9.71 3.12
C PRO A 221 16.22 -9.52 1.83
N PRO A 222 16.56 -8.52 1.00
CA PRO A 222 15.97 -8.37 -0.33
C PRO A 222 16.04 -9.67 -1.16
N GLY A 223 15.01 -9.92 -1.97
CA GLY A 223 14.82 -11.17 -2.71
C GLY A 223 13.55 -11.90 -2.28
N ALA A 224 13.54 -13.24 -2.41
CA ALA A 224 12.37 -14.03 -2.11
C ALA A 224 12.01 -13.93 -0.61
N LEU A 225 10.80 -13.46 -0.31
CA LEU A 225 10.31 -13.27 1.06
C LEU A 225 9.43 -14.47 1.46
N ARG A 226 9.75 -15.10 2.59
CA ARG A 226 8.95 -16.18 3.15
C ARG A 226 8.10 -15.63 4.30
N ILE A 227 6.81 -15.51 4.03
CA ILE A 227 5.77 -15.15 4.98
C ILE A 227 5.09 -16.46 5.36
#